data_AF-A0A942Z825-F1
#
_entry.id   AF-A0A942Z825-F1
#
_cell.length_a   1.000
_cell.length_b   1.000
_cell.length_c   1.000
_cell.angle_alpha   90.00
_cell.angle_beta   90.00
_cell.angle_gamma   90.00
#
_symmetry.space_group_name_H-M   'P 1'
#
loop_
_entity.id
_entity.type
_entity.pdbx_description
1 polymer ?
#
loop_
_entity_poly.entity_id
_entity_poly.type
_entity_poly.pdbx_seq_one_letter_code
_entity_poly.pdbx_strand_id
1 'polypeptide(L)'
;MKRNKSDLLDLTQPEQCCDATTGCDFDGSLRNVVTEPIYVQKVYDAALFNLQGLRTIAGQGFRPRLPVGSRILRVIDIRCKKFFNPADIKDPKNLTVTPETEISGADFVKCGDKDVKVIGPDGTRSERLVFVDTTDCDEEDRGTPIFGTQNIKITGNVIVEIDILYTDDCGERCRATLTANVPVAPINDPLILTNFFQLCLPSVFEGAFLPRFTEFCNIACETRLATQNITRDLMVNPETGAVRGNLLVSLCVTCEKKIVVPVQLCVLSTGFPQLAAEIAPICETFPSLFPRQIDESNEKHGCALGQEDLDPID
;
A
#
# COMPACT_ATOMS: atom_id res chain seq x y z
N MET A 1 -21.35 41.84 43.33
CA MET A 1 -20.62 40.59 42.98
C MET A 1 -21.14 40.07 41.64
N LYS A 2 -20.42 40.35 40.55
CA LYS A 2 -20.53 39.63 39.27
C LYS A 2 -19.13 39.13 38.95
N ARG A 3 -18.92 37.82 38.99
CA ARG A 3 -17.63 37.18 38.68
C ARG A 3 -17.51 37.03 37.17
N ASN A 4 -16.44 37.62 36.63
CA ASN A 4 -15.90 37.31 35.30
C ASN A 4 -15.67 35.80 35.18
N LYS A 5 -16.28 35.17 34.17
CA LYS A 5 -15.76 33.93 33.61
C LYS A 5 -14.88 34.33 32.44
N SER A 6 -13.58 34.19 32.66
CA SER A 6 -12.54 34.22 31.65
C SER A 6 -12.81 33.16 30.60
N ASP A 7 -12.84 33.57 29.34
CA ASP A 7 -12.70 32.69 28.17
C ASP A 7 -11.36 31.95 28.30
N LEU A 8 -11.44 30.68 28.66
CA LEU A 8 -10.33 29.74 28.51
C LEU A 8 -10.26 29.40 27.03
N LEU A 9 -9.29 29.99 26.35
CA LEU A 9 -8.80 29.53 25.05
C LEU A 9 -8.43 28.06 25.17
N ASP A 10 -9.29 27.19 24.65
CA ASP A 10 -9.05 25.76 24.51
C ASP A 10 -7.99 25.58 23.42
N LEU A 11 -6.73 25.46 23.85
CA LEU A 11 -5.57 25.13 23.01
C LEU A 11 -5.47 23.60 22.86
N THR A 12 -6.56 22.95 22.46
CA THR A 12 -6.50 21.57 22.00
C THR A 12 -5.66 21.56 20.71
N GLN A 13 -4.56 20.80 20.74
CA GLN A 13 -3.73 20.58 19.56
C GLN A 13 -4.63 20.07 18.42
N PRO A 14 -4.40 20.48 17.16
CA PRO A 14 -5.19 19.96 16.05
C PRO A 14 -5.14 18.44 16.06
N GLU A 15 -6.31 17.80 15.93
CA GLU A 15 -6.42 16.34 15.85
C GLU A 15 -5.41 15.82 14.82
N GLN A 16 -4.50 14.97 15.28
CA GLN A 16 -3.37 14.48 14.49
C GLN A 16 -3.79 13.41 13.47
N CYS A 17 -5.06 12.99 13.53
CA CYS A 17 -5.69 11.99 12.69
C CYS A 17 -7.03 12.54 12.21
N CYS A 18 -7.38 12.25 10.96
CA CYS A 18 -8.70 12.53 10.41
C CYS A 18 -9.46 11.23 10.18
N ASP A 19 -10.77 11.25 10.42
CA ASP A 19 -11.65 10.17 9.99
C ASP A 19 -12.03 10.39 8.52
N ALA A 20 -11.84 9.35 7.69
CA ALA A 20 -12.24 9.40 6.29
C ALA A 20 -13.76 9.22 6.18
N THR A 21 -14.43 10.06 5.37
CA THR A 21 -15.85 9.88 5.07
C THR A 21 -16.03 8.63 4.20
N THR A 22 -16.95 7.75 4.60
CA THR A 22 -17.44 6.66 3.75
C THR A 22 -18.33 7.26 2.67
N GLY A 23 -17.75 7.70 1.56
CA GLY A 23 -18.42 8.55 0.55
C GLY A 23 -19.65 7.96 -0.16
N CYS A 24 -20.06 6.73 0.14
CA CYS A 24 -21.26 6.10 -0.43
C CYS A 24 -22.24 5.72 0.69
N ASP A 25 -23.51 6.14 0.56
CA ASP A 25 -24.61 5.75 1.43
C ASP A 25 -25.71 5.11 0.58
N PHE A 26 -26.29 4.00 1.06
CA PHE A 26 -27.35 3.28 0.38
C PHE A 26 -28.66 3.43 1.15
N ASP A 27 -29.65 4.04 0.51
CA ASP A 27 -30.97 4.34 1.08
C ASP A 27 -31.84 3.10 1.40
N GLY A 28 -31.32 1.89 1.17
CA GLY A 28 -32.01 0.63 1.36
C GLY A 28 -32.98 0.25 0.24
N SER A 29 -33.04 1.04 -0.85
CA SER A 29 -34.02 0.89 -1.92
C SER A 29 -33.35 0.80 -3.30
N LEU A 30 -33.67 -0.25 -4.06
CA LEU A 30 -33.19 -0.39 -5.44
C LEU A 30 -33.93 0.54 -6.44
N ARG A 31 -34.90 1.35 -5.99
CA ARG A 31 -35.70 2.22 -6.88
C ARG A 31 -34.89 3.31 -7.57
N ASN A 32 -33.82 3.77 -6.93
CA ASN A 32 -32.95 4.84 -7.41
C ASN A 32 -31.65 4.31 -8.03
N VAL A 33 -31.55 2.99 -8.22
CA VAL A 33 -30.35 2.30 -8.68
C VAL A 33 -30.48 2.02 -10.17
N VAL A 34 -29.49 2.47 -10.94
CA VAL A 34 -29.37 2.29 -12.39
C VAL A 34 -28.24 1.34 -12.71
N THR A 35 -28.32 0.67 -13.86
CA THR A 35 -27.24 -0.18 -14.37
C THR A 35 -26.22 0.66 -15.13
N GLU A 36 -24.96 0.55 -14.76
CA GLU A 36 -23.86 1.25 -15.44
C GLU A 36 -22.82 0.25 -15.94
N PRO A 37 -22.39 0.34 -17.22
CA PRO A 37 -21.26 -0.44 -17.72
C PRO A 37 -19.95 0.21 -17.27
N ILE A 38 -19.18 -0.50 -16.45
CA ILE A 38 -17.83 -0.09 -16.05
C ILE A 38 -16.78 -0.97 -16.73
N TYR A 39 -15.71 -0.33 -17.20
CA TYR A 39 -14.57 -1.02 -17.77
C TYR A 39 -13.44 -1.09 -16.74
N VAL A 40 -13.12 -2.29 -16.27
CA VAL A 40 -12.21 -2.50 -15.15
C VAL A 40 -11.21 -3.62 -15.43
N GLN A 41 -10.15 -3.65 -14.64
CA GLN A 41 -9.21 -4.75 -14.61
C GLN A 41 -9.67 -5.81 -13.60
N LYS A 42 -9.88 -7.04 -14.07
CA LYS A 42 -10.27 -8.17 -13.21
C LYS A 42 -9.10 -9.14 -13.06
N VAL A 43 -8.93 -9.62 -11.84
CA VAL A 43 -7.97 -10.68 -11.52
C VAL A 43 -8.52 -12.01 -12.02
N TYR A 44 -7.80 -12.67 -12.92
CA TYR A 44 -8.12 -13.99 -13.43
C TYR A 44 -7.57 -15.08 -12.49
N ASP A 45 -6.29 -14.96 -12.13
CA ASP A 45 -5.62 -15.86 -11.19
C ASP A 45 -4.61 -15.07 -10.34
N ALA A 46 -4.32 -15.55 -9.15
CA ALA A 46 -3.40 -14.91 -8.23
C ALA A 46 -2.71 -15.89 -7.30
N ALA A 47 -1.49 -15.53 -6.91
CA ALA A 47 -0.72 -16.28 -5.92
C ALA A 47 -0.09 -15.33 -4.89
N LEU A 48 -0.23 -15.68 -3.62
CA LEU A 48 0.27 -14.93 -2.48
C LEU A 48 1.39 -15.69 -1.79
N PHE A 49 2.48 -15.00 -1.47
CA PHE A 49 3.65 -15.59 -0.85
C PHE A 49 4.10 -14.79 0.35
N ASN A 50 4.39 -15.49 1.44
CA ASN A 50 4.99 -14.94 2.64
C ASN A 50 6.38 -15.52 2.81
N LEU A 51 7.39 -14.67 2.77
CA LEU A 51 8.80 -15.03 2.80
C LEU A 51 9.46 -14.34 4.00
N GLN A 52 10.49 -14.98 4.55
CA GLN A 52 11.20 -14.47 5.70
C GLN A 52 12.69 -14.40 5.42
N GLY A 53 13.27 -13.23 5.65
CA GLY A 53 14.71 -13.00 5.63
C GLY A 53 15.22 -12.72 7.05
N LEU A 54 16.42 -13.19 7.37
CA LEU A 54 17.05 -12.94 8.67
C LEU A 54 18.37 -12.21 8.47
N ARG A 55 18.57 -11.14 9.26
CA ARG A 55 19.84 -10.42 9.33
C ARG A 55 20.30 -10.32 10.77
N THR A 56 21.52 -10.80 11.04
CA THR A 56 22.17 -10.60 12.34
C THR A 56 23.06 -9.36 12.26
N ILE A 57 22.86 -8.42 13.18
CA ILE A 57 23.70 -7.22 13.33
C ILE A 57 24.38 -7.27 14.69
N ALA A 58 25.71 -7.08 14.69
CA ALA A 58 26.50 -7.04 15.91
C ALA A 58 26.97 -5.61 16.21
N GLY A 59 26.96 -5.24 17.49
CA GLY A 59 27.53 -3.98 17.99
C GLY A 59 26.85 -2.70 17.48
N GLN A 60 25.58 -2.76 17.10
CA GLN A 60 24.81 -1.62 16.61
C GLN A 60 24.75 -0.51 17.66
N GLY A 61 25.20 0.70 17.32
CA GLY A 61 25.10 1.85 18.21
C GLY A 61 23.68 2.40 18.29
N PHE A 62 23.23 2.70 19.51
CA PHE A 62 21.93 3.30 19.80
C PHE A 62 22.07 4.74 20.34
N ARG A 63 21.00 5.52 20.17
CA ARG A 63 20.85 6.88 20.72
C ARG A 63 19.52 7.00 21.49
N PRO A 64 19.40 7.87 22.50
CA PRO A 64 20.46 8.70 23.07
C PRO A 64 21.49 7.85 23.84
N ARG A 65 22.61 8.49 24.23
CA ARG A 65 23.51 7.90 25.22
C ARG A 65 22.82 7.93 26.58
N LEU A 66 23.02 6.88 27.38
CA LEU A 66 22.54 6.87 28.76
C LEU A 66 23.47 7.70 29.65
N PRO A 67 23.01 8.15 30.83
CA PRO A 67 23.91 8.73 31.83
C PRO A 67 25.09 7.80 32.13
N VAL A 68 26.25 8.39 32.44
CA VAL A 68 27.47 7.66 32.86
C VAL A 68 27.11 6.73 34.03
N GLY A 69 27.73 5.55 34.05
CA GLY A 69 27.49 4.51 35.05
C GLY A 69 26.11 3.82 35.02
N SER A 70 25.24 4.17 34.06
CA SER A 70 23.94 3.52 33.90
C SER A 70 24.04 2.02 33.59
N ARG A 71 23.13 1.23 34.17
CA ARG A 71 22.98 -0.19 33.89
C ARG A 71 21.56 -0.53 33.44
N ILE A 72 21.43 -1.24 32.32
CA ILE A 72 20.14 -1.70 31.81
C ILE A 72 19.64 -2.86 32.69
N LEU A 73 18.43 -2.73 33.22
CA LEU A 73 17.77 -3.74 34.06
C LEU A 73 16.92 -4.69 33.24
N ARG A 74 16.10 -4.15 32.32
CA ARG A 74 15.26 -4.94 31.42
C ARG A 74 14.90 -4.19 30.15
N VAL A 75 14.55 -4.94 29.11
CA VAL A 75 13.87 -4.43 27.91
C VAL A 75 12.37 -4.53 28.14
N ILE A 76 11.65 -3.46 27.82
CA ILE A 76 10.19 -3.34 27.93
C ILE A 76 9.55 -3.76 26.61
N ASP A 77 10.02 -3.20 25.50
CA ASP A 77 9.49 -3.43 24.17
C ASP A 77 10.58 -3.19 23.11
N ILE A 78 10.45 -3.85 21.96
CA ILE A 78 11.31 -3.64 20.78
C ILE A 78 10.42 -3.43 19.57
N ARG A 79 10.52 -2.27 18.95
CA ARG A 79 9.78 -1.92 17.74
C ARG A 79 10.72 -1.80 16.56
N CYS A 80 10.26 -2.27 15.40
CA CYS A 80 10.96 -2.08 14.14
C CYS A 80 10.06 -1.34 13.15
N LYS A 81 10.62 -0.31 12.52
CA LYS A 81 9.94 0.52 11.52
C LYS A 81 10.78 0.55 10.26
N LYS A 82 10.14 0.66 9.10
CA LYS A 82 10.84 0.87 7.83
C LYS A 82 11.51 2.24 7.86
N PHE A 83 12.75 2.32 7.37
CA PHE A 83 13.34 3.62 7.09
C PHE A 83 12.86 4.10 5.72
N PHE A 84 12.33 5.30 5.66
CA PHE A 84 12.04 6.02 4.42
C PHE A 84 12.35 7.51 4.61
N ASN A 85 13.11 8.08 3.69
CA ASN A 85 13.45 9.48 3.65
C ASN A 85 12.46 10.21 2.72
N PRO A 86 11.51 11.00 3.25
CA PRO A 86 10.52 11.68 2.42
C PRO A 86 11.12 12.81 1.56
N ALA A 87 12.31 13.31 1.91
CA ALA A 87 12.98 14.35 1.14
C ALA A 87 13.72 13.80 -0.10
N ASP A 88 14.03 12.50 -0.11
CA ASP A 88 14.71 11.85 -1.23
C ASP A 88 14.27 10.39 -1.39
N ILE A 89 13.46 10.13 -2.41
CA ILE A 89 12.99 8.78 -2.76
C ILE A 89 14.14 7.85 -3.20
N LYS A 90 15.26 8.41 -3.67
CA LYS A 90 16.43 7.66 -4.12
C LYS A 90 17.49 7.44 -3.04
N ASP A 91 17.21 7.84 -1.79
CA ASP A 91 18.13 7.61 -0.68
C ASP A 91 18.44 6.10 -0.57
N PRO A 92 19.71 5.67 -0.66
CA PRO A 92 20.09 4.27 -0.61
C PRO A 92 19.76 3.58 0.72
N LYS A 93 19.44 4.36 1.76
CA LYS A 93 19.00 3.86 3.06
C LYS A 93 17.51 3.52 3.08
N ASN A 94 16.72 4.01 2.12
CA ASN A 94 15.30 3.67 2.02
C ASN A 94 15.16 2.16 1.92
N LEU A 95 14.31 1.58 2.77
CA LEU A 95 14.03 0.15 2.70
C LEU A 95 13.24 -0.11 1.41
N THR A 96 13.86 -0.83 0.48
CA THR A 96 13.27 -1.14 -0.82
C THR A 96 13.19 -2.64 -1.00
N VAL A 97 12.08 -3.08 -1.60
CA VAL A 97 11.86 -4.45 -2.03
C VAL A 97 11.59 -4.44 -3.51
N THR A 98 12.49 -5.06 -4.27
CA THR A 98 12.43 -5.12 -5.73
C THR A 98 12.24 -6.57 -6.14
N PRO A 99 11.04 -6.95 -6.61
CA PRO A 99 10.83 -8.26 -7.19
C PRO A 99 11.39 -8.32 -8.62
N GLU A 100 12.06 -9.43 -8.93
CA GLU A 100 12.50 -9.79 -10.27
C GLU A 100 11.90 -11.16 -10.60
N THR A 101 10.97 -11.16 -11.55
CA THR A 101 10.25 -12.38 -11.94
C THR A 101 10.59 -12.79 -13.37
N GLU A 102 10.91 -14.06 -13.50
CA GLU A 102 11.08 -14.80 -14.75
C GLU A 102 9.96 -15.85 -14.86
N ILE A 103 9.42 -16.03 -16.06
CA ILE A 103 8.34 -16.99 -16.35
C ILE A 103 8.89 -18.04 -17.32
N SER A 104 8.45 -19.28 -17.14
CA SER A 104 8.71 -20.45 -17.96
C SER A 104 7.38 -21.00 -18.47
N GLY A 105 7.36 -21.37 -19.75
CA GLY A 105 6.13 -21.81 -20.44
C GLY A 105 5.28 -20.67 -20.98
N ALA A 106 5.70 -19.42 -20.81
CA ALA A 106 5.13 -18.23 -21.44
C ALA A 106 6.21 -17.17 -21.58
N ASP A 107 5.96 -16.18 -22.45
CA ASP A 107 6.86 -15.07 -22.67
C ASP A 107 6.22 -13.74 -22.27
N PHE A 108 7.01 -12.86 -21.65
CA PHE A 108 6.66 -11.45 -21.62
C PHE A 108 6.77 -10.90 -23.04
N VAL A 109 5.73 -10.21 -23.51
CA VAL A 109 5.74 -9.59 -24.84
C VAL A 109 6.83 -8.53 -24.87
N LYS A 110 7.71 -8.57 -25.87
CA LYS A 110 8.85 -7.66 -25.98
C LYS A 110 8.69 -6.67 -27.12
N CYS A 111 9.19 -5.45 -26.92
CA CYS A 111 9.44 -4.46 -27.95
C CYS A 111 10.95 -4.21 -27.99
N GLY A 112 11.66 -4.89 -28.90
CA GLY A 112 13.12 -5.02 -28.85
C GLY A 112 13.56 -5.82 -27.62
N ASP A 113 14.50 -5.29 -26.85
CA ASP A 113 15.03 -5.95 -25.64
C ASP A 113 14.24 -5.67 -24.36
N LYS A 114 13.08 -4.98 -24.46
CA LYS A 114 12.30 -4.55 -23.29
C LYS A 114 10.91 -5.17 -23.27
N ASP A 115 10.50 -5.64 -22.10
CA ASP A 115 9.12 -6.07 -21.85
C ASP A 115 8.16 -4.90 -22.06
N VAL A 116 7.05 -5.18 -22.76
CA VAL A 116 5.96 -4.22 -22.95
C VAL A 116 5.19 -4.08 -21.65
N LYS A 117 5.21 -2.86 -21.10
CA LYS A 117 4.49 -2.50 -19.88
C LYS A 117 3.29 -1.62 -20.17
N VAL A 118 2.17 -1.90 -19.51
CA VAL A 118 0.92 -1.14 -19.58
C VAL A 118 0.61 -0.48 -18.24
N ILE A 119 -0.29 0.50 -18.28
CA ILE A 119 -0.67 1.26 -17.08
C ILE A 119 -1.55 0.39 -16.18
N GLY A 120 -1.08 0.17 -14.95
CA GLY A 120 -1.82 -0.52 -13.91
C GLY A 120 -2.71 0.42 -13.09
N PRO A 121 -3.39 -0.12 -12.06
CA PRO A 121 -4.33 0.64 -11.24
C PRO A 121 -3.65 1.70 -10.37
N ASP A 122 -2.33 1.60 -10.19
CA ASP A 122 -1.50 2.60 -9.49
C ASP A 122 -1.16 3.82 -10.38
N GLY A 123 -1.62 3.83 -11.63
CA GLY A 123 -1.35 4.92 -12.59
C GLY A 123 0.06 4.87 -13.18
N THR A 124 0.85 3.83 -12.89
CA THR A 124 2.21 3.66 -13.42
C THR A 124 2.29 2.48 -14.38
N ARG A 125 3.41 2.33 -15.10
CA ARG A 125 3.69 1.19 -15.98
C ARG A 125 4.12 -0.02 -15.15
N SER A 126 3.19 -0.58 -14.39
CA SER A 126 3.41 -1.66 -13.41
C SER A 126 3.09 -3.05 -13.96
N GLU A 127 2.25 -3.17 -14.99
CA GLU A 127 1.82 -4.46 -15.54
C GLU A 127 2.58 -4.81 -16.81
N ARG A 128 2.94 -6.09 -17.00
CA ARG A 128 3.62 -6.62 -18.19
C ARG A 128 2.65 -7.47 -19.01
N LEU A 129 2.68 -7.35 -20.33
CA LEU A 129 1.90 -8.24 -21.21
C LEU A 129 2.53 -9.63 -21.24
N VAL A 130 1.70 -10.66 -21.14
CA VAL A 130 2.12 -12.07 -21.22
C VAL A 130 1.46 -12.74 -22.41
N PHE A 131 2.21 -13.60 -23.09
CA PHE A 131 1.74 -14.41 -24.19
C PHE A 131 2.20 -15.87 -24.03
N VAL A 132 1.28 -16.79 -24.30
CA VAL A 132 1.54 -18.22 -24.51
C VAL A 132 0.54 -18.70 -25.56
N ASP A 133 0.87 -19.72 -26.33
CA ASP A 133 -0.12 -20.41 -27.17
C ASP A 133 -1.09 -21.18 -26.27
N THR A 134 -2.36 -20.75 -26.24
CA THR A 134 -3.42 -21.34 -25.40
C THR A 134 -4.27 -22.38 -26.13
N THR A 135 -3.98 -22.68 -27.41
CA THR A 135 -4.86 -23.45 -28.31
C THR A 135 -5.33 -24.78 -27.69
N ASP A 136 -4.41 -25.60 -27.19
CA ASP A 136 -4.72 -26.91 -26.62
C ASP A 136 -5.62 -26.82 -25.36
N CYS A 137 -5.44 -25.78 -24.54
CA CYS A 137 -6.24 -25.59 -23.33
C CYS A 137 -7.60 -24.97 -23.65
N ASP A 138 -7.67 -24.11 -24.67
CA ASP A 138 -8.91 -23.50 -25.14
C ASP A 138 -9.86 -24.56 -25.72
N GLU A 139 -9.35 -25.60 -26.41
CA GLU A 139 -10.16 -26.75 -26.88
C GLU A 139 -10.83 -27.54 -25.74
N GLU A 140 -10.27 -27.47 -24.52
CA GLU A 140 -10.81 -28.10 -23.32
C GLU A 140 -11.62 -27.13 -22.43
N ASP A 141 -11.81 -25.87 -22.85
CA ASP A 141 -12.38 -24.78 -22.02
C ASP A 141 -11.60 -24.54 -20.71
N ARG A 142 -10.26 -24.61 -20.76
CA ARG A 142 -9.37 -24.51 -19.58
C ARG A 142 -8.33 -23.42 -19.74
N GLY A 143 -7.80 -22.94 -18.62
CA GLY A 143 -6.68 -22.00 -18.63
C GLY A 143 -5.32 -22.70 -18.75
N THR A 144 -4.35 -22.01 -19.36
CA THR A 144 -3.00 -22.52 -19.61
C THR A 144 -2.09 -22.28 -18.40
N PRO A 145 -1.47 -23.32 -17.81
CA PRO A 145 -0.58 -23.14 -16.68
C PRO A 145 0.76 -22.55 -17.10
N ILE A 146 1.24 -21.58 -16.34
CA ILE A 146 2.57 -20.99 -16.44
C ILE A 146 3.31 -21.14 -15.13
N PHE A 147 4.62 -21.31 -15.20
CA PHE A 147 5.48 -21.44 -14.03
C PHE A 147 6.43 -20.27 -13.97
N GLY A 148 6.82 -19.83 -12.79
CA GLY A 148 7.77 -18.74 -12.68
C GLY A 148 8.65 -18.84 -11.45
N THR A 149 9.80 -18.19 -11.57
CA THR A 149 10.74 -17.99 -10.47
C THR A 149 10.80 -16.51 -10.17
N GLN A 150 10.73 -16.16 -8.89
CA GLN A 150 10.86 -14.81 -8.41
C GLN A 150 12.05 -14.69 -7.47
N ASN A 151 12.92 -13.72 -7.75
CA ASN A 151 13.97 -13.28 -6.85
C ASN A 151 13.60 -11.90 -6.29
N ILE A 152 13.48 -11.80 -4.98
CA ILE A 152 13.16 -10.55 -4.29
C ILE A 152 14.43 -10.00 -3.69
N LYS A 153 14.85 -8.83 -4.18
CA LYS A 153 16.01 -8.09 -3.67
C LYS A 153 15.54 -7.11 -2.60
N ILE A 154 16.11 -7.22 -1.41
CA ILE A 154 15.84 -6.31 -0.30
C ILE A 154 17.10 -5.52 0.00
N THR A 155 16.98 -4.20 0.04
CA THR A 155 18.08 -3.26 0.32
C THR A 155 17.62 -2.16 1.26
N GLY A 156 18.57 -1.51 1.92
CA GLY A 156 18.34 -0.34 2.76
C GLY A 156 18.34 -0.66 4.25
N ASN A 157 17.67 0.19 5.02
CA ASN A 157 17.78 0.21 6.48
C ASN A 157 16.42 0.08 7.18
N VAL A 158 16.45 -0.27 8.46
CA VAL A 158 15.30 -0.21 9.36
C VAL A 158 15.62 0.68 10.55
N ILE A 159 14.58 1.28 11.14
CA ILE A 159 14.69 1.98 12.42
C ILE A 159 14.27 1.00 13.51
N VAL A 160 15.18 0.73 14.44
CA VAL A 160 14.91 -0.08 15.62
C VAL A 160 14.79 0.84 16.83
N GLU A 161 13.70 0.72 17.56
CA GLU A 161 13.44 1.39 18.83
C GLU A 161 13.37 0.34 19.95
N ILE A 162 14.15 0.51 21.01
CA ILE A 162 14.15 -0.38 22.18
C ILE A 162 13.78 0.46 23.39
N ASP A 163 12.63 0.15 23.98
CA ASP A 163 12.21 0.75 25.25
C ASP A 163 12.87 -0.04 26.39
N ILE A 164 13.67 0.65 27.21
CA ILE A 164 14.43 0.03 28.29
C ILE A 164 14.07 0.63 29.64
N LEU A 165 14.25 -0.19 30.68
CA LEU A 165 14.34 0.24 32.07
C LEU A 165 15.80 0.13 32.49
N TYR A 166 16.39 1.23 32.95
CA TYR A 166 17.76 1.29 33.42
C TYR A 166 17.83 1.89 34.83
N THR A 167 18.97 1.68 35.49
CA THR A 167 19.32 2.36 36.74
C THR A 167 20.48 3.30 36.50
N ASP A 168 20.42 4.49 37.08
CA ASP A 168 21.51 5.47 37.07
C ASP A 168 22.43 5.30 38.30
N ASP A 169 23.45 6.15 38.40
CA ASP A 169 24.40 6.16 39.53
C ASP A 169 23.73 6.49 40.88
N CYS A 170 22.54 7.09 40.87
CA CYS A 170 21.76 7.38 42.07
C CYS A 170 20.93 6.16 42.53
N GLY A 171 20.88 5.09 41.75
CA GLY A 171 20.08 3.89 42.02
C GLY A 171 18.60 4.05 41.65
N GLU A 172 18.21 5.14 41.00
CA GLU A 172 16.83 5.39 40.56
C GLU A 172 16.51 4.57 39.32
N ARG A 173 15.22 4.21 39.15
CA ARG A 173 14.76 3.42 38.00
C ARG A 173 14.16 4.33 36.94
N CYS A 174 14.86 4.45 35.82
CA CYS A 174 14.50 5.35 34.72
C CYS A 174 14.12 4.58 33.46
N ARG A 175 13.24 5.19 32.63
CA ARG A 175 12.86 4.65 31.32
C ARG A 175 13.47 5.50 30.21
N ALA A 176 13.92 4.85 29.14
CA ALA A 176 14.39 5.52 27.94
C ALA A 176 14.05 4.70 26.70
N THR A 177 13.85 5.38 25.58
CA THR A 177 13.73 4.77 24.25
C THR A 177 15.04 4.93 23.50
N LEU A 178 15.65 3.82 23.14
CA LEU A 178 16.88 3.76 22.36
C LEU A 178 16.55 3.54 20.89
N THR A 179 16.95 4.47 20.02
CA THR A 179 16.73 4.41 18.58
C THR A 179 18.05 4.17 17.83
N ALA A 180 18.00 3.30 16.82
CA ALA A 180 19.09 3.07 15.89
C ALA A 180 18.58 2.96 14.45
N ASN A 181 19.33 3.53 13.51
CA ASN A 181 19.15 3.27 12.08
C ASN A 181 20.10 2.13 11.69
N VAL A 182 19.52 0.97 11.39
CA VAL A 182 20.22 -0.31 11.25
C VAL A 182 20.25 -0.73 9.79
N PRO A 183 21.45 -0.91 9.19
CA PRO A 183 21.56 -1.35 7.80
C PRO A 183 21.22 -2.83 7.68
N VAL A 184 20.23 -3.16 6.85
CA VAL A 184 19.82 -4.53 6.59
C VAL A 184 20.70 -5.15 5.52
N ALA A 185 20.74 -4.51 4.35
CA ALA A 185 21.53 -4.96 3.22
C ALA A 185 21.92 -3.74 2.35
N PRO A 186 23.20 -3.60 1.96
CA PRO A 186 23.63 -2.56 1.04
C PRO A 186 23.16 -2.85 -0.39
N ILE A 187 23.13 -1.84 -1.25
CA ILE A 187 22.71 -1.99 -2.66
C ILE A 187 23.57 -3.00 -3.42
N ASN A 188 24.87 -3.06 -3.13
CA ASN A 188 25.81 -3.95 -3.82
C ASN A 188 25.76 -5.41 -3.35
N ASP A 189 25.13 -5.67 -2.21
CA ASP A 189 24.98 -7.01 -1.63
C ASP A 189 23.56 -7.13 -1.03
N PRO A 190 22.52 -7.17 -1.89
CA PRO A 190 21.13 -7.21 -1.45
C PRO A 190 20.82 -8.56 -0.79
N LEU A 191 19.87 -8.57 0.15
CA LEU A 191 19.31 -9.82 0.64
C LEU A 191 18.35 -10.37 -0.41
N ILE A 192 18.61 -11.58 -0.90
CA ILE A 192 17.81 -12.22 -1.95
C ILE A 192 16.92 -13.31 -1.33
N LEU A 193 15.62 -13.22 -1.56
CA LEU A 193 14.66 -14.27 -1.25
C LEU A 193 14.12 -14.85 -2.57
N THR A 194 14.25 -16.15 -2.76
CA THR A 194 13.81 -16.83 -3.98
C THR A 194 12.55 -17.63 -3.70
N ASN A 195 11.61 -17.61 -4.65
CA ASN A 195 10.40 -18.40 -4.59
C ASN A 195 9.94 -18.82 -5.99
N PHE A 196 9.17 -19.90 -6.06
CA PHE A 196 8.58 -20.44 -7.28
C PHE A 196 7.06 -20.34 -7.21
N PHE A 197 6.43 -20.20 -8.37
CA PHE A 197 4.97 -20.11 -8.46
C PHE A 197 4.45 -20.76 -9.72
N GLN A 198 3.16 -21.09 -9.68
CA GLN A 198 2.37 -21.47 -10.83
C GLN A 198 1.17 -20.53 -10.89
N LEU A 199 0.84 -20.05 -12.08
CA LEU A 199 -0.36 -19.26 -12.37
C LEU A 199 -1.06 -19.83 -13.59
N CYS A 200 -2.30 -19.43 -13.79
CA CYS A 200 -3.14 -19.82 -14.90
C CYS A 200 -3.39 -18.60 -15.81
N LEU A 201 -3.20 -18.76 -17.12
CA LEU A 201 -3.53 -17.77 -18.12
C LEU A 201 -4.87 -18.09 -18.80
N PRO A 202 -5.73 -17.09 -19.05
CA PRO A 202 -6.88 -17.26 -19.94
C PRO A 202 -6.44 -17.32 -21.40
N SER A 203 -7.36 -17.69 -22.29
CA SER A 203 -7.15 -17.66 -23.74
C SER A 203 -6.57 -16.33 -24.20
N VAL A 204 -5.56 -16.40 -25.08
CA VAL A 204 -5.00 -15.22 -25.76
C VAL A 204 -5.66 -14.96 -27.12
N PHE A 205 -6.45 -15.91 -27.63
CA PHE A 205 -7.07 -15.84 -28.96
C PHE A 205 -8.53 -15.39 -28.90
N GLU A 206 -9.25 -15.75 -27.83
CA GLU A 206 -10.67 -15.40 -27.66
C GLU A 206 -10.88 -14.04 -26.95
N GLY A 207 -9.79 -13.38 -26.55
CA GLY A 207 -9.81 -12.08 -25.89
C GLY A 207 -9.42 -10.92 -26.82
N ALA A 208 -10.04 -9.76 -26.63
CA ALA A 208 -9.62 -8.52 -27.30
C ALA A 208 -8.29 -7.95 -26.77
N PHE A 209 -7.83 -8.44 -25.61
CA PHE A 209 -6.63 -7.98 -24.93
C PHE A 209 -5.81 -9.16 -24.44
N LEU A 210 -4.49 -9.03 -24.54
CA LEU A 210 -3.58 -10.00 -23.93
C LEU A 210 -3.67 -9.95 -22.39
N PRO A 211 -3.49 -11.10 -21.72
CA PRO A 211 -3.36 -11.16 -20.28
C PRO A 211 -2.18 -10.33 -19.78
N ARG A 212 -2.33 -9.78 -18.58
CA ARG A 212 -1.34 -8.91 -17.95
C ARG A 212 -0.85 -9.53 -16.66
N PHE A 213 0.45 -9.56 -16.48
CA PHE A 213 1.09 -9.95 -15.24
C PHE A 213 1.43 -8.71 -14.43
N THR A 214 1.01 -8.70 -13.17
CA THR A 214 1.42 -7.69 -12.20
C THR A 214 1.88 -8.35 -10.91
N GLU A 215 2.84 -7.73 -10.26
CA GLU A 215 3.36 -8.18 -8.99
C GLU A 215 3.67 -6.98 -8.10
N PHE A 216 3.42 -7.15 -6.81
CA PHE A 216 3.76 -6.15 -5.82
C PHE A 216 4.11 -6.84 -4.51
N CYS A 217 5.04 -6.23 -3.79
CA CYS A 217 5.55 -6.75 -2.54
C CYS A 217 5.47 -5.68 -1.48
N ASN A 218 5.11 -6.10 -0.27
CA ASN A 218 5.24 -5.32 0.93
C ASN A 218 6.19 -6.03 1.88
N ILE A 219 6.88 -5.26 2.71
CA ILE A 219 7.80 -5.76 3.73
C ILE A 219 7.33 -5.28 5.10
N ALA A 220 7.59 -6.05 6.12
CA ALA A 220 7.54 -5.64 7.52
C ALA A 220 8.84 -6.10 8.18
N CYS A 221 9.17 -5.51 9.32
CA CYS A 221 10.33 -5.95 10.08
C CYS A 221 9.92 -6.22 11.52
N GLU A 222 10.54 -7.25 12.07
CA GLU A 222 10.48 -7.58 13.50
C GLU A 222 11.91 -7.68 14.00
N THR A 223 12.15 -7.25 15.23
CA THR A 223 13.50 -7.25 15.79
C THR A 223 13.48 -7.86 17.18
N ARG A 224 14.49 -8.67 17.46
CA ARG A 224 14.76 -9.20 18.79
C ARG A 224 16.24 -9.11 19.11
N LEU A 225 16.57 -9.24 20.39
CA LEU A 225 17.95 -9.44 20.80
C LEU A 225 18.49 -10.75 20.19
N ALA A 226 19.74 -10.73 19.74
CA ALA A 226 20.33 -11.84 18.98
C ALA A 226 20.25 -13.18 19.73
N THR A 227 20.64 -13.19 21.01
CA THR A 227 20.63 -14.37 21.88
C THR A 227 19.49 -14.37 22.91
N GLN A 228 18.58 -13.39 22.82
CA GLN A 228 17.54 -13.14 23.83
C GLN A 228 18.09 -12.91 25.25
N ASN A 229 19.35 -12.46 25.37
CA ASN A 229 19.99 -12.23 26.65
C ASN A 229 20.50 -10.80 26.74
N ILE A 230 19.91 -10.00 27.63
CA ILE A 230 20.18 -8.58 27.80
C ILE A 230 21.66 -8.31 28.13
N THR A 231 22.26 -9.09 29.02
CA THR A 231 23.65 -8.88 29.47
C THR A 231 24.66 -9.18 28.36
N ARG A 232 24.31 -10.05 27.41
CA ARG A 232 25.17 -10.39 26.26
C ARG A 232 24.92 -9.49 25.06
N ASP A 233 23.64 -9.15 24.83
CA ASP A 233 23.21 -8.47 23.63
C ASP A 233 23.22 -6.96 23.78
N LEU A 234 23.11 -6.39 24.99
CA LEU A 234 23.16 -4.95 25.22
C LEU A 234 24.35 -4.60 26.11
N MET A 235 25.23 -3.74 25.59
CA MET A 235 26.42 -3.24 26.28
C MET A 235 26.32 -1.73 26.43
N VAL A 236 26.48 -1.24 27.66
CA VAL A 236 26.60 0.18 27.96
C VAL A 236 28.06 0.47 28.28
N ASN A 237 28.66 1.41 27.57
CA ASN A 237 30.00 1.87 27.91
C ASN A 237 29.91 2.73 29.19
N PRO A 238 30.61 2.37 30.28
CA PRO A 238 30.45 3.01 31.57
C PRO A 238 30.94 4.47 31.60
N GLU A 239 31.93 4.82 30.78
CA GLU A 239 32.55 6.15 30.74
C GLU A 239 31.80 7.13 29.85
N THR A 240 31.24 6.65 28.74
CA THR A 240 30.63 7.49 27.70
C THR A 240 29.11 7.40 27.66
N GLY A 241 28.51 6.39 28.31
CA GLY A 241 27.09 6.10 28.23
C GLY A 241 26.62 5.57 26.87
N ALA A 242 27.55 5.27 25.96
CA ALA A 242 27.22 4.76 24.64
C ALA A 242 26.65 3.34 24.72
N VAL A 243 25.46 3.14 24.15
CA VAL A 243 24.80 1.83 24.12
C VAL A 243 25.07 1.15 22.79
N ARG A 244 25.49 -0.12 22.86
CA ARG A 244 25.66 -1.00 21.70
C ARG A 244 24.83 -2.26 21.87
N GLY A 245 24.18 -2.71 20.80
CA GLY A 245 23.30 -3.86 20.80
C GLY A 245 23.60 -4.88 19.71
N ASN A 246 23.43 -6.17 20.03
CA ASN A 246 23.41 -7.27 19.08
C ASN A 246 21.95 -7.65 18.79
N LEU A 247 21.56 -7.56 17.53
CA LEU A 247 20.17 -7.70 17.10
C LEU A 247 20.04 -8.82 16.07
N LEU A 248 18.91 -9.51 16.12
CA LEU A 248 18.41 -10.28 14.99
C LEU A 248 17.20 -9.54 14.43
N VAL A 249 17.32 -9.09 13.20
CA VAL A 249 16.24 -8.44 12.44
C VAL A 249 15.65 -9.46 11.49
N SER A 250 14.37 -9.75 11.67
CA SER A 250 13.56 -10.54 10.76
C SER A 250 12.83 -9.61 9.81
N LEU A 251 12.86 -9.95 8.52
CA LEU A 251 12.12 -9.26 7.48
C LEU A 251 11.03 -10.17 6.97
N CYS A 252 9.78 -9.76 7.13
CA CYS A 252 8.61 -10.49 6.67
C CYS A 252 8.16 -9.84 5.37
N VAL A 253 8.28 -10.56 4.25
CA VAL A 253 7.90 -10.04 2.93
C VAL A 253 6.66 -10.77 2.46
N THR A 254 5.65 -10.01 2.08
CA THR A 254 4.44 -10.52 1.43
C THR A 254 4.42 -10.03 0.00
N CYS A 255 4.39 -10.95 -0.95
CA CYS A 255 4.28 -10.63 -2.37
C CYS A 255 3.04 -11.28 -2.97
N GLU A 256 2.28 -10.51 -3.73
CA GLU A 256 1.15 -10.99 -4.51
C GLU A 256 1.48 -10.89 -6.00
N LYS A 257 1.11 -11.92 -6.75
CA LYS A 257 1.21 -11.96 -8.21
C LYS A 257 -0.17 -12.19 -8.78
N LYS A 258 -0.46 -11.54 -9.90
CA LYS A 258 -1.78 -11.61 -10.54
C LYS A 258 -1.65 -11.72 -12.04
N ILE A 259 -2.52 -12.54 -12.61
CA ILE A 259 -2.93 -12.44 -14.00
C ILE A 259 -4.19 -11.59 -14.04
N VAL A 260 -4.16 -10.54 -14.83
CA VAL A 260 -5.20 -9.52 -14.92
C VAL A 260 -5.66 -9.42 -16.36
N VAL A 261 -6.97 -9.34 -16.54
CA VAL A 261 -7.61 -9.13 -17.84
C VAL A 261 -8.59 -7.95 -17.77
N PRO A 262 -8.65 -7.10 -18.79
CA PRO A 262 -9.70 -6.10 -18.89
C PRO A 262 -11.07 -6.75 -19.08
N VAL A 263 -12.08 -6.28 -18.36
CA VAL A 263 -13.46 -6.74 -18.47
C VAL A 263 -14.43 -5.58 -18.40
N GLN A 264 -15.59 -5.75 -19.02
CA GLN A 264 -16.75 -4.90 -18.80
C GLN A 264 -17.65 -5.55 -17.75
N LEU A 265 -18.01 -4.81 -16.70
CA LEU A 265 -18.98 -5.24 -15.71
C LEU A 265 -20.21 -4.34 -15.79
N CYS A 266 -21.40 -4.92 -15.63
CA CYS A 266 -22.61 -4.15 -15.37
C CYS A 266 -22.78 -4.09 -13.86
N VAL A 267 -22.66 -2.88 -13.28
CA VAL A 267 -22.85 -2.65 -11.85
C VAL A 267 -24.15 -1.91 -11.58
N LEU A 268 -24.74 -2.19 -10.43
CA LEU A 268 -25.87 -1.45 -9.89
C LEU A 268 -25.31 -0.24 -9.13
N SER A 269 -25.59 0.97 -9.63
CA SER A 269 -25.07 2.24 -9.12
C SER A 269 -26.23 3.19 -8.82
N THR A 270 -26.17 3.97 -7.75
CA THR A 270 -27.10 5.10 -7.52
C THR A 270 -26.65 6.38 -8.23
N GLY A 271 -25.60 6.30 -9.07
CA GLY A 271 -24.90 7.43 -9.67
C GLY A 271 -23.58 7.73 -8.96
N PHE A 272 -23.02 8.93 -9.18
CA PHE A 272 -21.77 9.35 -8.55
C PHE A 272 -21.93 9.61 -7.05
N PRO A 273 -20.93 9.29 -6.20
CA PRO A 273 -20.96 9.62 -4.78
C PRO A 273 -21.06 11.14 -4.59
N GLN A 274 -22.10 11.59 -3.90
CA GLN A 274 -22.32 13.01 -3.60
C GLN A 274 -21.96 13.26 -2.13
N LEU A 275 -20.83 13.95 -1.92
CA LEU A 275 -20.46 14.42 -0.59
C LEU A 275 -21.25 15.68 -0.26
N ALA A 276 -21.71 15.80 0.98
CA ALA A 276 -22.20 17.07 1.49
C ALA A 276 -21.01 18.05 1.57
N ALA A 277 -21.07 19.15 0.83
CA ALA A 277 -20.05 20.18 0.88
C ALA A 277 -20.10 20.94 2.22
N GLU A 278 -18.95 21.25 2.81
CA GLU A 278 -18.85 22.26 3.85
C GLU A 278 -19.00 23.64 3.22
N ILE A 279 -20.10 24.35 3.52
CA ILE A 279 -20.45 25.62 2.87
C ILE A 279 -19.90 26.78 3.69
N ALA A 280 -18.98 27.56 3.11
CA ALA A 280 -18.71 28.93 3.56
C ALA A 280 -19.79 29.86 2.97
N PRO A 281 -20.40 30.77 3.75
CA PRO A 281 -21.67 31.45 3.41
C PRO A 281 -21.58 32.52 2.30
N ILE A 282 -20.53 32.54 1.48
CA ILE A 282 -20.26 33.62 0.52
C ILE A 282 -20.97 33.39 -0.82
N CYS A 283 -21.16 32.15 -1.25
CA CYS A 283 -21.80 31.83 -2.53
C CYS A 283 -23.13 31.09 -2.30
N GLU A 284 -24.20 31.57 -2.94
CA GLU A 284 -25.54 30.97 -2.82
C GLU A 284 -25.72 29.71 -3.67
N THR A 285 -24.92 29.51 -4.72
CA THR A 285 -24.96 28.33 -5.58
C THR A 285 -23.57 27.88 -6.00
N PHE A 286 -23.35 26.57 -6.06
CA PHE A 286 -22.09 25.95 -6.49
C PHE A 286 -22.35 25.03 -7.70
N PRO A 287 -21.43 24.97 -8.67
CA PRO A 287 -21.55 24.06 -9.81
C PRO A 287 -21.46 22.59 -9.36
N SER A 288 -22.14 21.69 -10.06
CA SER A 288 -22.03 20.24 -9.81
C SER A 288 -20.66 19.71 -10.24
N LEU A 289 -20.02 18.89 -9.41
CA LEU A 289 -18.71 18.29 -9.70
C LEU A 289 -18.77 17.21 -10.78
N PHE A 290 -19.91 16.55 -10.92
CA PHE A 290 -20.10 15.46 -11.87
C PHE A 290 -21.08 15.84 -12.98
N PRO A 291 -20.88 15.33 -14.20
CA PRO A 291 -21.85 15.46 -15.28
C PRO A 291 -23.21 14.87 -14.87
N ARG A 292 -24.29 15.42 -15.42
CA ARG A 292 -25.61 14.79 -15.30
C ARG A 292 -25.61 13.49 -16.09
N GLN A 293 -26.20 12.45 -15.52
CA GLN A 293 -26.44 11.22 -16.26
C GLN A 293 -27.44 11.50 -17.40
N ILE A 294 -27.04 11.14 -18.62
CA ILE A 294 -27.89 11.28 -19.81
C ILE A 294 -28.52 9.91 -20.03
N ASP A 295 -29.79 9.82 -19.68
CA ASP A 295 -30.59 8.61 -19.85
C ASP A 295 -31.59 8.84 -20.98
N GLU A 296 -32.05 7.80 -21.67
CA GLU A 296 -33.05 7.91 -22.74
C GLU A 296 -34.35 8.58 -22.26
N SER A 297 -34.66 8.53 -20.96
CA SER A 297 -35.80 9.22 -20.34
C SER A 297 -35.59 10.72 -20.11
N ASN A 298 -34.37 11.23 -20.25
CA ASN A 298 -34.00 12.64 -20.05
C ASN A 298 -33.98 13.46 -21.35
N GLU A 299 -34.40 12.89 -22.49
CA GLU A 299 -34.77 13.66 -23.68
C GLU A 299 -36.02 14.50 -23.37
N LYS A 300 -35.79 15.70 -22.83
CA LYS A 300 -36.83 16.70 -22.65
C LYS A 300 -37.50 16.97 -24.00
N HIS A 301 -38.81 16.73 -24.02
CA HIS A 301 -39.75 17.33 -24.97
C HIS A 301 -39.39 18.80 -25.21
N GLY A 302 -38.92 19.09 -26.41
CA GLY A 302 -38.44 20.41 -26.77
C GLY A 302 -38.28 20.55 -28.27
N CYS A 303 -39.41 20.54 -28.98
CA CYS A 303 -39.72 21.41 -30.14
C CYS A 303 -40.95 20.87 -30.89
N ALA A 304 -42.12 21.48 -30.65
CA ALA A 304 -43.17 21.55 -31.66
C ALA A 304 -43.62 23.02 -31.74
N LEU A 305 -43.07 23.73 -32.71
CA LEU A 305 -43.61 24.99 -33.21
C LEU A 305 -44.45 24.68 -34.45
N GLY A 306 -45.72 25.10 -34.42
CA GLY A 306 -46.52 25.46 -35.60
C GLY A 306 -47.64 24.50 -36.00
N GLN A 307 -48.89 24.86 -35.70
CA GLN A 307 -49.88 25.24 -36.74
C GLN A 307 -51.15 25.87 -36.14
N GLU A 308 -51.66 26.85 -36.87
CA GLU A 308 -52.77 27.76 -36.62
C GLU A 308 -54.18 27.10 -36.69
N ASP A 309 -55.12 27.80 -36.05
CA ASP A 309 -56.56 27.94 -36.33
C ASP A 309 -57.49 26.72 -36.49
N LEU A 310 -58.52 26.68 -35.61
CA LEU A 310 -59.94 26.59 -35.99
C LEU A 310 -60.84 26.87 -34.76
N ASP A 311 -61.70 27.87 -34.89
CA ASP A 311 -62.71 28.34 -33.92
C ASP A 311 -63.74 27.26 -33.52
N PRO A 312 -64.38 27.39 -32.34
CA PRO A 312 -65.51 26.54 -31.95
C PRO A 312 -66.84 27.02 -32.56
N ILE A 313 -67.56 26.09 -33.18
CA ILE A 313 -69.02 26.19 -33.38
C ILE A 313 -69.68 25.52 -32.17
N ASP A 314 -70.18 26.34 -31.25
CA ASP A 314 -71.55 26.34 -30.69
C ASP A 314 -71.67 27.40 -29.58
#